data_AF-A0AAE0G776-F1
#
_entry.id   AF-A0AAE0G776-F1
#
_cell.length_a   1.000
_cell.length_b   1.000
_cell.length_c   1.000
_cell.angle_alpha   90.00
_cell.angle_beta   90.00
_cell.angle_gamma   90.00
#
_symmetry.space_group_name_H-M   'P 1'
#
loop_
_entity.id
_entity.type
_entity.pdbx_description
1 polymer ?
#
loop_
_entity_poly.entity_id
_entity_poly.type
_entity_poly.pdbx_seq_one_letter_code
_entity_poly.pdbx_strand_id
1 'polypeptide(L)'
;MSSTIIRSGVSRWMSLKPSALRLSSSMPAFLNRETSGVTVEDLSFKQGPSLLPPDVPVQVDGRPFLPGSSKPGLPKYCSPPKPLFPCVFEAQNAAEAEPKVQSWAKALKPVLDEHLAKYGAVLIKGLPMKTDPVAFSAFMKEMKAEYECEKFMEGRSMTSSTVADEVRTGSDDDPRYTIEPHNEYNVAAKERPKKLFLVCGEEPNYGSGGEWIISDSRAITKQLEPTVLNKFKALEARYEVYYPTKAKASYNCWEENIAPTKEEAEAYLTRLHHTVTERVGEEE
;
A
#
# COMPACT_ATOMS: atom_id res chain seq x y z
N MET A 1 37.65 24.81 7.98
CA MET A 1 37.56 23.96 9.18
C MET A 1 36.81 24.70 10.26
N SER A 2 35.56 24.32 10.53
CA SER A 2 34.97 24.34 11.86
C SER A 2 33.70 23.50 11.81
N SER A 3 33.73 22.38 12.52
CA SER A 3 32.63 21.43 12.64
C SER A 3 31.80 21.78 13.87
N THR A 4 30.49 21.88 13.72
CA THR A 4 29.56 21.86 14.84
C THR A 4 28.58 20.72 14.63
N ILE A 5 28.86 19.61 15.31
CA ILE A 5 27.94 18.48 15.49
C ILE A 5 27.12 18.79 16.74
N ILE A 6 25.79 18.75 16.63
CA ILE A 6 24.90 18.75 17.80
C ILE A 6 24.13 17.43 17.82
N ARG A 7 24.33 16.68 18.91
CA ARG A 7 23.69 15.40 19.25
C ARG A 7 22.60 15.63 20.31
N SER A 8 21.51 14.88 20.24
CA SER A 8 20.65 14.49 21.36
C SER A 8 19.70 13.38 20.86
N GLY A 9 19.20 12.41 21.62
CA GLY A 9 19.40 11.95 22.99
C GLY A 9 18.58 10.65 23.10
N VAL A 10 19.17 9.56 23.65
CA VAL A 10 18.51 8.26 23.77
C VAL A 10 17.87 8.15 25.16
N SER A 11 16.56 7.92 25.20
CA SER A 11 15.86 7.53 26.43
C SER A 11 15.89 6.01 26.60
N ARG A 12 16.31 5.56 27.80
CA ARG A 12 16.14 4.19 28.35
C ARG A 12 14.66 3.78 28.26
N TRP A 13 14.27 2.50 28.26
CA TRP A 13 13.99 1.72 29.48
C TRP A 13 13.67 0.24 29.16
N MET A 14 14.08 -0.62 30.12
CA MET A 14 13.60 -1.96 30.52
C MET A 14 13.60 -3.16 29.54
N SER A 15 14.60 -4.01 29.76
CA SER A 15 14.72 -5.40 29.30
C SER A 15 13.82 -6.34 30.12
N LEU A 16 12.91 -7.05 29.44
CA LEU A 16 12.29 -8.29 29.94
C LEU A 16 12.83 -9.48 29.14
N LYS A 17 13.36 -10.48 29.85
CA LYS A 17 13.87 -11.73 29.25
C LYS A 17 12.71 -12.61 28.77
N PRO A 18 12.77 -13.23 27.58
CA PRO A 18 11.85 -14.32 27.24
C PRO A 18 12.39 -15.65 27.75
N SER A 19 11.54 -16.37 28.47
CA SER A 19 11.67 -17.79 28.79
C SER A 19 11.40 -18.64 27.54
N ALA A 20 12.18 -19.70 27.40
CA ALA A 20 12.11 -20.65 26.30
C ALA A 20 10.81 -21.48 26.35
N LEU A 21 10.12 -21.62 25.22
CA LEU A 21 9.20 -22.73 25.01
C LEU A 21 9.43 -23.37 23.63
N ARG A 22 9.42 -24.70 23.68
CA ARG A 22 9.83 -25.66 22.65
C ARG A 22 8.85 -25.69 21.48
N LEU A 23 9.41 -25.85 20.28
CA LEU A 23 8.71 -26.21 19.05
C LEU A 23 8.14 -27.62 19.16
N SER A 24 6.84 -27.77 18.90
CA SER A 24 6.23 -29.05 18.52
C SER A 24 5.58 -28.84 17.15
N SER A 25 6.09 -29.54 16.15
CA SER A 25 5.57 -29.57 14.79
C SER A 25 4.35 -30.49 14.73
N SER A 26 3.19 -29.91 14.43
CA SER A 26 2.08 -30.66 13.84
C SER A 26 1.42 -29.76 12.81
N MET A 27 1.59 -30.09 11.52
CA MET A 27 0.79 -29.49 10.46
C MET A 27 -0.67 -29.95 10.63
N PRO A 28 -1.66 -29.06 10.73
CA PRO A 28 -3.04 -29.47 10.57
C PRO A 28 -3.35 -29.60 9.07
N ALA A 29 -3.99 -30.72 8.72
CA ALA A 29 -4.61 -30.93 7.43
C ALA A 29 -5.63 -29.81 7.16
N PHE A 30 -5.51 -29.16 6.01
CA PHE A 30 -6.50 -28.19 5.53
C PHE A 30 -7.75 -28.95 5.09
N LEU A 31 -8.75 -29.05 5.99
CA LEU A 31 -10.12 -29.30 5.57
C LEU A 31 -10.65 -28.01 4.92
N ASN A 32 -11.14 -28.12 3.68
CA ASN A 32 -12.00 -27.13 3.04
C ASN A 32 -13.24 -26.94 3.90
N ARG A 33 -13.24 -25.90 4.74
CA ARG A 33 -14.46 -25.43 5.40
C ARG A 33 -15.09 -24.43 4.46
N GLU A 34 -16.26 -24.77 3.93
CA GLU A 34 -17.13 -23.79 3.26
C GLU A 34 -17.39 -22.66 4.27
N THR A 35 -16.80 -21.49 4.00
CA THR A 35 -17.10 -20.27 4.75
C THR A 35 -18.48 -19.81 4.28
N SER A 36 -19.45 -19.90 5.17
CA SER A 36 -20.81 -19.38 4.99
C SER A 36 -20.73 -17.90 4.60
N GLY A 37 -21.23 -17.57 3.40
CA GLY A 37 -21.28 -16.18 2.95
C GLY A 37 -22.16 -15.32 3.85
N VAL A 38 -21.79 -14.05 4.03
CA VAL A 38 -22.61 -13.06 4.72
C VAL A 38 -23.62 -12.49 3.72
N THR A 39 -24.90 -12.51 4.08
CA THR A 39 -26.01 -12.02 3.25
C THR A 39 -26.55 -10.70 3.78
N VAL A 40 -26.57 -9.66 2.95
CA VAL A 40 -27.27 -8.39 3.19
C VAL A 40 -28.06 -8.06 1.94
N GLU A 41 -29.38 -7.90 2.03
CA GLU A 41 -30.24 -7.54 0.88
C GLU A 41 -30.05 -8.47 -0.35
N ASP A 42 -29.99 -9.80 -0.15
CA ASP A 42 -29.72 -10.82 -1.19
C ASP A 42 -28.35 -10.71 -1.90
N LEU A 43 -27.49 -9.82 -1.40
CA LEU A 43 -26.10 -9.71 -1.79
C LEU A 43 -25.24 -10.58 -0.89
N SER A 44 -24.33 -11.33 -1.50
CA SER A 44 -23.31 -12.08 -0.77
C SER A 44 -21.99 -12.10 -1.52
N PHE A 45 -20.94 -12.50 -0.81
CA PHE A 45 -19.63 -12.71 -1.38
C PHE A 45 -19.21 -14.14 -1.14
N LYS A 46 -18.93 -14.86 -2.24
CA LYS A 46 -18.44 -16.24 -2.18
C LYS A 46 -16.92 -16.23 -2.35
N GLN A 47 -16.21 -16.98 -1.52
CA GLN A 47 -14.78 -17.16 -1.69
C GLN A 47 -14.51 -17.86 -3.03
N GLY A 48 -13.74 -17.19 -3.89
CA GLY A 48 -13.33 -17.68 -5.19
C GLY A 48 -12.07 -18.56 -5.12
N PRO A 49 -11.64 -19.13 -6.25
CA PRO A 49 -10.37 -19.85 -6.33
C PRO A 49 -9.18 -18.90 -6.12
N SER A 50 -8.01 -19.49 -5.83
CA SER A 50 -6.76 -18.72 -5.83
C SER A 50 -6.45 -18.19 -7.23
N LEU A 51 -5.78 -17.03 -7.30
CA LEU A 51 -5.37 -16.45 -8.57
C LEU A 51 -4.38 -17.37 -9.30
N LEU A 52 -4.58 -17.47 -10.61
CA LEU A 52 -3.61 -18.08 -11.51
C LEU A 52 -2.49 -17.06 -11.80
N PRO A 53 -1.27 -17.53 -12.14
CA PRO A 53 -0.24 -16.66 -12.68
C PRO A 53 -0.74 -15.93 -13.95
N PRO A 54 -0.26 -14.71 -14.22
CA PRO A 54 -0.58 -14.03 -15.47
C PRO A 54 -0.02 -14.81 -16.66
N ASP A 55 -0.72 -14.77 -17.79
CA ASP A 55 -0.28 -15.43 -19.03
C ASP A 55 1.08 -14.92 -19.51
N VAL A 56 1.30 -13.61 -19.33
CA VAL A 56 2.58 -12.94 -19.60
C VAL A 56 3.31 -12.74 -18.26
N PRO A 57 4.46 -13.39 -18.04
CA PRO A 57 5.20 -13.23 -16.80
C PRO A 57 5.71 -11.80 -16.62
N VAL A 58 5.52 -11.26 -15.41
CA VAL A 58 5.96 -9.91 -15.07
C VAL A 58 7.48 -9.88 -14.89
N GLN A 59 8.20 -9.23 -15.80
CA GLN A 59 9.66 -9.10 -15.75
C GLN A 59 10.10 -8.21 -14.57
N VAL A 60 11.18 -8.61 -13.90
CA VAL A 60 11.85 -7.85 -12.82
C VAL A 60 13.29 -7.54 -13.20
N ASP A 61 14.10 -8.57 -13.47
CA ASP A 61 15.47 -8.39 -13.94
C ASP A 61 15.51 -7.65 -15.28
N GLY A 62 16.30 -6.59 -15.35
CA GLY A 62 16.43 -5.72 -16.52
C GLY A 62 15.14 -5.00 -16.91
N ARG A 63 14.13 -4.93 -16.04
CA ARG A 63 12.89 -4.20 -16.34
C ARG A 63 13.20 -2.71 -16.58
N PRO A 64 12.79 -2.14 -17.72
CA PRO A 64 12.96 -0.71 -17.98
C PRO A 64 12.32 0.14 -16.87
N PHE A 65 13.00 1.21 -16.49
CA PHE A 65 12.51 2.18 -15.51
C PHE A 65 12.19 1.62 -14.11
N LEU A 66 12.70 0.43 -13.76
CA LEU A 66 12.74 -0.07 -12.39
C LEU A 66 14.14 0.17 -11.82
N PRO A 67 14.31 1.06 -10.83
CA PRO A 67 15.62 1.36 -10.28
C PRO A 67 16.35 0.13 -9.74
N GLY A 68 17.59 -0.06 -10.20
CA GLY A 68 18.42 -1.20 -9.81
C GLY A 68 18.04 -2.54 -10.44
N SER A 69 17.12 -2.58 -11.41
CA SER A 69 16.69 -3.82 -12.08
C SER A 69 17.81 -4.56 -12.82
N SER A 70 18.88 -3.86 -13.20
CA SER A 70 20.06 -4.44 -13.85
C SER A 70 21.11 -5.02 -12.89
N LYS A 71 20.87 -4.94 -11.57
CA LYS A 71 21.81 -5.48 -10.57
C LYS A 71 21.69 -7.01 -10.48
N PRO A 72 22.81 -7.73 -10.31
CA PRO A 72 22.77 -9.17 -10.16
C PRO A 72 22.01 -9.57 -8.89
N GLY A 73 21.34 -10.74 -8.95
CA GLY A 73 20.66 -11.34 -7.80
C GLY A 73 19.16 -11.06 -7.73
N LEU A 74 18.59 -10.28 -8.65
CA LEU A 74 17.15 -10.17 -8.81
C LEU A 74 16.59 -11.39 -9.56
N PRO A 75 15.37 -11.84 -9.22
CA PRO A 75 14.70 -12.87 -10.00
C PRO A 75 14.34 -12.32 -11.39
N LYS A 76 14.32 -13.19 -12.40
CA LYS A 76 13.95 -12.78 -13.76
C LYS A 76 12.52 -12.28 -13.86
N TYR A 77 11.61 -12.90 -13.11
CA TYR A 77 10.18 -12.60 -13.10
C TYR A 77 9.64 -12.52 -11.67
N CYS A 78 8.49 -11.87 -11.49
CA CYS A 78 7.74 -11.94 -10.24
C CYS A 78 7.34 -13.38 -9.92
N SER A 79 7.32 -13.69 -8.62
CA SER A 79 6.77 -14.96 -8.13
C SER A 79 5.28 -15.07 -8.47
N PRO A 80 4.76 -16.28 -8.75
CA PRO A 80 3.33 -16.49 -8.94
C PRO A 80 2.54 -16.17 -7.65
N PRO A 81 1.22 -15.91 -7.76
CA PRO A 81 0.36 -15.76 -6.59
C PRO A 81 0.47 -16.97 -5.66
N LYS A 82 0.44 -16.71 -4.35
CA LYS A 82 0.42 -17.79 -3.35
C LYS A 82 -1.04 -18.24 -3.13
N PRO A 83 -1.27 -19.48 -2.69
CA PRO A 83 -2.61 -19.92 -2.31
C PRO A 83 -3.23 -18.93 -1.31
N LEU A 84 -4.43 -18.45 -1.63
CA LEU A 84 -5.20 -17.49 -0.83
C LEU A 84 -4.50 -16.13 -0.57
N PHE A 85 -3.51 -15.72 -1.38
CA PHE A 85 -2.91 -14.40 -1.30
C PHE A 85 -2.74 -13.75 -2.70
N PRO A 86 -3.56 -12.74 -3.04
CA PRO A 86 -4.69 -12.24 -2.25
C PRO A 86 -5.82 -13.28 -2.14
N CYS A 87 -6.64 -13.18 -1.08
CA CYS A 87 -7.86 -13.99 -1.01
C CYS A 87 -8.90 -13.39 -1.95
N VAL A 88 -9.54 -14.20 -2.78
CA VAL A 88 -10.49 -13.74 -3.80
C VAL A 88 -11.92 -13.94 -3.30
N PHE A 89 -12.76 -12.92 -3.47
CA PHE A 89 -14.20 -13.03 -3.30
C PHE A 89 -14.94 -12.53 -4.54
N GLU A 90 -15.98 -13.26 -4.91
CA GLU A 90 -16.85 -12.91 -6.04
C GLU A 90 -18.20 -12.47 -5.53
N ALA A 91 -18.62 -11.29 -5.96
CA ALA A 91 -19.94 -10.73 -5.70
C ALA A 91 -21.03 -11.63 -6.29
N GLN A 92 -22.04 -11.94 -5.49
CA GLN A 92 -23.22 -12.71 -5.87
C GLN A 92 -24.45 -11.85 -5.61
N ASN A 93 -25.33 -11.78 -6.60
CA ASN A 93 -26.63 -11.13 -6.49
C ASN A 93 -27.70 -12.16 -6.79
N ALA A 94 -28.52 -12.50 -5.79
CA ALA A 94 -29.67 -13.37 -5.98
C ALA A 94 -30.95 -12.59 -6.35
N ALA A 95 -30.92 -11.26 -6.33
CA ALA A 95 -32.04 -10.41 -6.70
C ALA A 95 -32.16 -10.21 -8.21
N GLU A 96 -33.40 -10.07 -8.69
CA GLU A 96 -33.71 -9.76 -10.10
C GLU A 96 -33.37 -8.30 -10.46
N ALA A 97 -33.39 -7.38 -9.48
CA ALA A 97 -33.07 -5.98 -9.66
C ALA A 97 -31.59 -5.70 -9.39
N GLU A 98 -31.04 -4.69 -10.08
CA GLU A 98 -29.66 -4.23 -9.86
C GLU A 98 -29.57 -3.43 -8.55
N PRO A 99 -28.80 -3.89 -7.54
CA PRO A 99 -28.76 -3.25 -6.23
C PRO A 99 -27.93 -1.98 -6.27
N LYS A 100 -28.23 -1.05 -5.36
CA LYS A 100 -27.45 0.18 -5.21
C LYS A 100 -26.02 -0.13 -4.80
N VAL A 101 -25.06 0.68 -5.24
CA VAL A 101 -23.64 0.50 -4.94
C VAL A 101 -23.35 0.49 -3.42
N GLN A 102 -24.12 1.26 -2.64
CA GLN A 102 -24.00 1.30 -1.19
C GLN A 102 -24.43 -0.01 -0.51
N SER A 103 -25.40 -0.74 -1.09
CA SER A 103 -25.80 -2.06 -0.57
C SER A 103 -24.64 -3.06 -0.67
N TRP A 104 -23.88 -3.01 -1.75
CA TRP A 104 -22.66 -3.82 -1.91
C TRP A 104 -21.57 -3.48 -0.89
N ALA A 105 -21.38 -2.19 -0.58
CA ALA A 105 -20.45 -1.78 0.46
C ALA A 105 -20.85 -2.38 1.82
N LYS A 106 -22.12 -2.28 2.19
CA LYS A 106 -22.65 -2.88 3.44
C LYS A 106 -22.45 -4.40 3.49
N ALA A 107 -22.74 -5.09 2.38
CA ALA A 107 -22.54 -6.53 2.28
C ALA A 107 -21.06 -6.93 2.34
N LEU A 108 -20.15 -6.09 1.84
CA LEU A 108 -18.72 -6.39 1.79
C LEU A 108 -18.03 -6.19 3.15
N LYS A 109 -18.48 -5.25 3.98
CA LYS A 109 -17.81 -4.92 5.26
C LYS A 109 -17.53 -6.16 6.14
N PRO A 110 -18.51 -7.05 6.43
CA PRO A 110 -18.25 -8.22 7.27
C PRO A 110 -17.20 -9.17 6.67
N VAL A 111 -17.16 -9.27 5.34
CA VAL A 111 -16.17 -10.08 4.62
C VAL A 111 -14.76 -9.51 4.83
N LEU A 112 -14.60 -8.19 4.74
CA LEU A 112 -13.30 -7.56 4.99
C LEU A 112 -12.88 -7.65 6.44
N ASP A 113 -13.80 -7.45 7.38
CA ASP A 113 -13.50 -7.52 8.81
C ASP A 113 -13.05 -8.93 9.23
N GLU A 114 -13.66 -9.98 8.66
CA GLU A 114 -13.25 -11.36 8.92
C GLU A 114 -11.91 -11.72 8.25
N HIS A 115 -11.69 -11.27 7.01
CA HIS A 115 -10.64 -11.85 6.17
C HIS A 115 -9.42 -10.96 5.95
N LEU A 116 -9.55 -9.63 5.97
CA LEU A 116 -8.46 -8.74 5.59
C LEU A 116 -7.28 -8.83 6.57
N ALA A 117 -7.53 -8.88 7.88
CA ALA A 117 -6.47 -9.02 8.88
C ALA A 117 -5.75 -10.38 8.79
N LYS A 118 -6.49 -11.44 8.41
CA LYS A 118 -5.96 -12.80 8.26
C LYS A 118 -5.04 -12.88 7.02
N TYR A 119 -5.56 -12.55 5.85
CA TYR A 119 -4.85 -12.73 4.58
C TYR A 119 -3.91 -11.57 4.24
N GLY A 120 -4.19 -10.36 4.71
CA GLY A 120 -3.41 -9.14 4.44
C GLY A 120 -3.82 -8.41 3.17
N ALA A 121 -4.42 -9.11 2.20
CA ALA A 121 -4.99 -8.54 0.99
C ALA A 121 -6.19 -9.36 0.51
N VAL A 122 -7.21 -8.66 0.00
CA VAL A 122 -8.44 -9.25 -0.53
C VAL A 122 -8.74 -8.65 -1.90
N LEU A 123 -9.01 -9.49 -2.89
CA LEU A 123 -9.47 -9.08 -4.22
C LEU A 123 -10.97 -9.35 -4.33
N ILE A 124 -11.74 -8.32 -4.65
CA ILE A 124 -13.18 -8.42 -4.88
C ILE A 124 -13.46 -8.34 -6.38
N LYS A 125 -14.20 -9.31 -6.91
CA LYS A 125 -14.60 -9.38 -8.32
C LYS A 125 -16.11 -9.30 -8.47
N GLY A 126 -16.58 -8.83 -9.62
CA GLY A 126 -18.00 -8.88 -10.00
C GLY A 126 -18.88 -7.77 -9.42
N LEU A 127 -18.29 -6.71 -8.86
CA LEU A 127 -19.07 -5.55 -8.40
C LEU A 127 -19.64 -4.74 -9.58
N PRO A 128 -20.88 -4.22 -9.49
CA PRO A 128 -21.55 -3.55 -10.62
C PRO A 128 -21.12 -2.10 -10.84
N MET A 129 -20.23 -1.56 -10.00
CA MET A 129 -19.75 -0.16 -10.10
C MET A 129 -18.93 0.13 -11.37
N LYS A 130 -18.58 -0.90 -12.16
CA LYS A 130 -17.72 -0.80 -13.35
C LYS A 130 -16.48 0.04 -13.04
N THR A 131 -15.99 0.78 -14.02
CA THR A 131 -14.84 1.68 -13.94
C THR A 131 -15.24 3.12 -13.58
N ASP A 132 -16.48 3.37 -13.11
CA ASP A 132 -16.99 4.71 -12.82
C ASP A 132 -16.45 5.26 -11.49
N PRO A 133 -15.65 6.35 -11.51
CA PRO A 133 -15.13 6.97 -10.28
C PRO A 133 -16.23 7.49 -9.35
N VAL A 134 -17.39 7.90 -9.87
CA VAL A 134 -18.49 8.42 -9.04
C VAL A 134 -19.17 7.28 -8.28
N ALA A 135 -19.45 6.15 -8.94
CA ALA A 135 -19.95 4.95 -8.30
C ALA A 135 -18.96 4.42 -7.24
N PHE A 136 -17.66 4.38 -7.55
CA PHE A 136 -16.65 3.99 -6.57
C PHE A 136 -16.55 4.98 -5.40
N SER A 137 -16.68 6.29 -5.65
CA SER A 137 -16.75 7.30 -4.59
C SER A 137 -17.94 7.06 -3.66
N ALA A 138 -19.13 6.79 -4.20
CA ALA A 138 -20.33 6.48 -3.42
C ALA A 138 -20.19 5.18 -2.62
N PHE A 139 -19.53 4.16 -3.19
CA PHE A 139 -19.15 2.94 -2.48
C PHE A 139 -18.23 3.26 -1.29
N MET A 140 -17.18 4.03 -1.54
CA MET A 140 -16.19 4.39 -0.52
C MET A 140 -16.79 5.27 0.57
N LYS A 141 -17.74 6.16 0.29
CA LYS A 141 -18.46 6.92 1.33
C LYS A 141 -19.21 6.02 2.30
N GLU A 142 -19.85 4.97 1.80
CA GLU A 142 -20.53 3.98 2.66
C GLU A 142 -19.52 3.16 3.48
N MET A 143 -18.36 2.82 2.90
CA MET A 143 -17.26 2.17 3.62
C MET A 143 -16.62 3.07 4.69
N LYS A 144 -16.48 4.37 4.41
CA LYS A 144 -15.87 5.39 5.29
C LYS A 144 -16.61 5.62 6.59
N ALA A 145 -17.91 5.31 6.66
CA ALA A 145 -18.65 5.34 7.92
C ALA A 145 -17.98 4.46 9.01
N GLU A 146 -17.13 3.50 8.61
CA GLU A 146 -16.42 2.59 9.50
C GLU A 146 -14.89 2.61 9.31
N TYR A 147 -14.37 3.20 8.23
CA TYR A 147 -12.94 3.29 7.95
C TYR A 147 -12.46 4.76 7.80
N GLU A 148 -11.44 5.13 8.57
CA GLU A 148 -10.77 6.43 8.46
C GLU A 148 -10.05 6.53 7.11
N CYS A 149 -10.58 7.35 6.20
CA CYS A 149 -9.89 7.75 4.99
C CYS A 149 -9.40 9.18 5.16
N GLU A 150 -8.19 9.33 5.68
CA GLU A 150 -7.58 10.64 5.85
C GLU A 150 -7.03 11.15 4.50
N LYS A 151 -7.26 12.44 4.23
CA LYS A 151 -6.53 13.13 3.17
C LYS A 151 -5.11 13.32 3.65
N PHE A 152 -4.24 12.44 3.21
CA PHE A 152 -2.86 12.44 3.65
C PHE A 152 -1.98 13.36 2.78
N MET A 153 -1.33 14.33 3.44
CA MET A 153 -0.57 15.46 2.85
C MET A 153 0.95 15.30 3.02
N GLU A 154 1.44 14.07 3.24
CA GLU A 154 2.88 13.88 3.23
C GLU A 154 3.45 13.93 1.83
N GLY A 155 4.71 14.39 1.75
CA GLY A 155 5.50 14.47 0.54
C GLY A 155 5.34 13.22 -0.31
N ARG A 156 4.48 13.32 -1.31
CA ARG A 156 4.34 12.28 -2.30
C ARG A 156 5.57 12.36 -3.18
N SER A 157 6.10 11.20 -3.53
CA SER A 157 7.09 11.13 -4.61
C SER A 157 6.41 11.17 -5.98
N MET A 158 5.07 11.14 -6.03
CA MET A 158 4.27 10.94 -7.24
C MET A 158 3.08 11.89 -7.29
N THR A 159 2.75 12.36 -8.49
CA THR A 159 1.57 13.19 -8.74
C THR A 159 0.32 12.30 -8.81
N SER A 160 -0.83 12.87 -8.41
CA SER A 160 -2.13 12.21 -8.52
C SER A 160 -3.23 13.26 -8.60
N SER A 161 -4.32 12.94 -9.27
CA SER A 161 -5.45 13.83 -9.50
C SER A 161 -6.70 13.30 -8.83
N THR A 162 -7.50 14.19 -8.24
CA THR A 162 -8.84 13.82 -7.76
C THR A 162 -9.76 13.60 -8.94
N VAL A 163 -10.41 12.44 -9.01
CA VAL A 163 -11.36 12.08 -10.08
C VAL A 163 -12.81 11.97 -9.58
N ALA A 164 -13.00 11.84 -8.26
CA ALA A 164 -14.27 12.00 -7.56
C ALA A 164 -14.00 12.29 -6.07
N ASP A 165 -15.01 12.66 -5.29
CA ASP A 165 -14.84 13.11 -3.89
C ASP A 165 -13.91 12.23 -3.04
N GLU A 166 -14.04 10.90 -3.15
CA GLU A 166 -13.24 9.92 -2.38
C GLU A 166 -12.22 9.16 -3.21
N VAL A 167 -11.98 9.58 -4.46
CA VAL A 167 -11.23 8.80 -5.44
C VAL A 167 -10.18 9.66 -6.12
N ARG A 168 -8.96 9.13 -6.18
CA ARG A 168 -7.83 9.72 -6.89
C ARG A 168 -7.24 8.72 -7.86
N THR A 169 -6.55 9.20 -8.88
CA THR A 169 -5.64 8.36 -9.66
C THR A 169 -4.54 7.81 -8.75
N GLY A 170 -4.05 6.60 -9.04
CA GLY A 170 -2.94 6.00 -8.29
C GLY A 170 -1.60 6.68 -8.60
N SER A 171 -1.46 7.21 -9.81
CA SER A 171 -0.31 7.97 -10.31
C SER A 171 -0.74 8.71 -11.57
N ASP A 172 -0.27 9.94 -11.75
CA ASP A 172 -0.34 10.66 -13.04
C ASP A 172 1.01 10.64 -13.78
N ASP A 173 1.96 9.81 -13.34
CA ASP A 173 3.26 9.69 -13.96
C ASP A 173 3.21 8.93 -15.29
N ASP A 174 4.30 9.00 -16.06
CA ASP A 174 4.42 8.26 -17.30
C ASP A 174 4.23 6.74 -17.05
N PRO A 175 3.32 6.05 -17.75
CA PRO A 175 2.99 4.65 -17.52
C PRO A 175 4.17 3.69 -17.79
N ARG A 176 5.26 4.18 -18.38
CA ARG A 176 6.51 3.41 -18.53
C ARG A 176 7.28 3.26 -17.23
N TYR A 177 7.06 4.15 -16.25
CA TYR A 177 7.75 4.07 -14.97
C TYR A 177 7.28 2.86 -14.16
N THR A 178 8.22 2.20 -13.49
CA THR A 178 7.91 1.12 -12.56
C THR A 178 8.10 1.61 -11.13
N ILE A 179 7.04 1.54 -10.35
CA ILE A 179 7.03 1.93 -8.94
C ILE A 179 7.65 0.80 -8.12
N GLU A 180 8.63 1.10 -7.25
CA GLU A 180 9.24 0.08 -6.41
C GLU A 180 8.29 -0.42 -5.31
N PRO A 181 8.46 -1.66 -4.81
CA PRO A 181 7.69 -2.14 -3.67
C PRO A 181 7.90 -1.28 -2.43
N HIS A 182 6.81 -0.75 -1.88
CA HIS A 182 6.81 0.02 -0.64
C HIS A 182 5.49 -0.18 0.11
N ASN A 183 5.43 0.33 1.36
CA ASN A 183 4.15 0.50 2.04
C ASN A 183 3.70 1.95 1.85
N GLU A 184 2.41 2.14 1.59
CA GLU A 184 1.80 3.45 1.41
C GLU A 184 2.10 4.38 2.61
N TYR A 185 2.72 5.53 2.33
CA TYR A 185 3.22 6.48 3.33
C TYR A 185 4.08 5.85 4.44
N ASN A 186 5.06 5.03 4.08
CA ASN A 186 5.97 4.38 5.02
C ASN A 186 6.75 5.35 5.94
N VAL A 187 6.94 6.61 5.54
CA VAL A 187 7.59 7.66 6.34
C VAL A 187 6.64 8.38 7.30
N ALA A 188 5.33 8.14 7.17
CA ALA A 188 4.24 8.68 7.99
C ALA A 188 3.97 7.89 9.27
N ALA A 189 4.97 7.75 10.12
CA ALA A 189 4.96 6.74 11.17
C ALA A 189 3.67 6.69 12.02
N LYS A 190 3.05 7.84 12.32
CA LYS A 190 1.88 7.94 13.20
C LYS A 190 0.53 7.98 12.47
N GLU A 191 0.48 8.58 11.29
CA GLU A 191 -0.77 8.88 10.56
C GLU A 191 -0.91 8.05 9.26
N ARG A 192 -0.06 7.03 9.04
CA ARG A 192 -0.14 6.17 7.85
C ARG A 192 -1.49 5.46 7.70
N PRO A 193 -1.98 5.28 6.46
CA PRO A 193 -3.18 4.52 6.22
C PRO A 193 -3.02 3.07 6.66
N LYS A 194 -4.07 2.55 7.30
CA LYS A 194 -4.13 1.14 7.74
C LYS A 194 -4.62 0.19 6.66
N LYS A 195 -5.33 0.74 5.66
CA LYS A 195 -5.94 0.01 4.53
C LYS A 195 -5.82 0.87 3.27
N LEU A 196 -5.64 0.21 2.14
CA LEU A 196 -5.66 0.84 0.81
C LEU A 196 -6.73 0.13 -0.02
N PHE A 197 -7.60 0.91 -0.67
CA PHE A 197 -8.60 0.41 -1.59
C PHE A 197 -8.21 0.82 -3.00
N LEU A 198 -8.14 -0.15 -3.90
CA LEU A 198 -7.76 0.03 -5.29
C LEU A 198 -8.90 -0.46 -6.18
N VAL A 199 -9.18 0.29 -7.23
CA VAL A 199 -10.12 -0.10 -8.29
C VAL A 199 -9.41 -0.03 -9.64
N CYS A 200 -9.61 -1.04 -10.46
CA CYS A 200 -9.16 -1.02 -11.85
C CYS A 200 -10.14 -0.14 -12.65
N GLY A 201 -9.76 1.10 -12.93
CA GLY A 201 -10.54 2.03 -13.77
C GLY A 201 -10.37 1.79 -15.27
N GLU A 202 -9.25 1.22 -15.70
CA GLU A 202 -9.03 0.80 -17.08
C GLU A 202 -8.11 -0.40 -17.05
N GLU A 203 -8.49 -1.47 -17.75
CA GLU A 203 -7.65 -2.65 -17.86
C GLU A 203 -6.49 -2.34 -18.83
N PRO A 204 -5.24 -2.64 -18.47
CA PRO A 204 -4.12 -2.45 -19.38
C PRO A 204 -4.23 -3.38 -20.59
N ASN A 205 -3.61 -2.98 -21.70
CA ASN A 205 -3.53 -3.84 -22.88
C ASN A 205 -2.86 -5.18 -22.54
N TYR A 206 -3.33 -6.25 -23.16
CA TYR A 206 -2.77 -7.58 -22.93
C TYR A 206 -1.25 -7.59 -23.17
N GLY A 207 -0.49 -8.02 -22.16
CA GLY A 207 0.97 -8.11 -22.21
C GLY A 207 1.72 -6.79 -22.06
N SER A 208 1.05 -5.64 -21.86
CA SER A 208 1.74 -4.36 -21.60
C SER A 208 2.22 -4.19 -20.15
N GLY A 209 1.89 -5.13 -19.27
CA GLY A 209 2.07 -4.98 -17.82
C GLY A 209 0.95 -4.14 -17.20
N GLY A 210 1.26 -3.41 -16.12
CA GLY A 210 0.29 -2.58 -15.39
C GLY A 210 -0.28 -3.27 -14.14
N GLU A 211 0.29 -4.42 -13.76
CA GLU A 211 -0.11 -5.16 -12.58
C GLU A 211 0.27 -4.42 -11.29
N TRP A 212 -0.68 -4.39 -10.35
CA TRP A 212 -0.39 -4.00 -8.97
C TRP A 212 0.22 -5.18 -8.22
N ILE A 213 1.56 -5.20 -8.14
CA ILE A 213 2.30 -6.24 -7.43
C ILE A 213 2.14 -6.01 -5.93
N ILE A 214 1.58 -7.00 -5.23
CA ILE A 214 1.47 -7.00 -3.77
C ILE A 214 2.35 -8.07 -3.15
N SER A 215 2.87 -7.80 -1.95
CA SER A 215 3.74 -8.73 -1.22
C SER A 215 3.36 -8.79 0.26
N ASP A 216 3.49 -9.98 0.86
CA ASP A 216 3.29 -10.13 2.31
C ASP A 216 4.57 -9.75 3.07
N SER A 217 4.60 -8.53 3.59
CA SER A 217 5.70 -8.00 4.41
C SER A 217 6.02 -8.87 5.63
N ARG A 218 5.05 -9.63 6.18
CA ARG A 218 5.30 -10.59 7.28
C ARG A 218 6.12 -11.76 6.78
N ALA A 219 5.82 -12.27 5.59
CA ALA A 219 6.57 -13.36 4.96
C ALA A 219 7.97 -12.91 4.54
N ILE A 220 8.12 -11.68 4.04
CA ILE A 220 9.43 -11.09 3.73
C ILE A 220 10.27 -10.97 5.01
N THR A 221 9.70 -10.37 6.06
CA THR A 221 10.41 -10.17 7.34
C THR A 221 10.91 -11.49 7.95
N LYS A 222 10.14 -12.57 7.83
CA LYS A 222 10.54 -13.92 8.30
C LYS A 222 11.70 -14.53 7.51
N GLN A 223 11.91 -14.11 6.27
CA GLN A 223 13.00 -14.60 5.41
C GLN A 223 14.27 -13.76 5.52
N LEU A 224 14.20 -12.57 6.14
CA LEU A 224 15.38 -11.74 6.34
C LEU A 224 16.36 -12.40 7.30
N GLU A 225 17.65 -12.35 6.94
CA GLU A 225 18.73 -12.80 7.81
C GLU A 225 18.65 -12.12 9.19
N PRO A 226 18.77 -12.87 10.30
CA PRO A 226 18.63 -12.31 11.64
C PRO A 226 19.57 -11.14 11.92
N THR A 227 20.78 -11.15 11.33
CA THR A 227 21.76 -10.06 11.47
C THR A 227 21.27 -8.76 10.84
N VAL A 228 20.61 -8.83 9.69
CA VAL A 228 20.01 -7.67 9.01
C VAL A 228 18.83 -7.14 9.83
N LEU A 229 17.95 -8.02 10.27
CA LEU A 229 16.79 -7.64 11.08
C LEU A 229 17.21 -6.98 12.40
N ASN A 230 18.24 -7.52 13.07
CA ASN A 230 18.77 -6.95 14.31
C ASN A 230 19.40 -5.58 14.09
N LYS A 231 20.06 -5.36 12.94
CA LYS A 231 20.60 -4.03 12.59
C LYS A 231 19.48 -3.00 12.45
N PHE A 232 18.39 -3.33 11.74
CA PHE A 232 17.24 -2.43 11.63
C PHE A 232 16.58 -2.16 12.99
N LYS A 233 16.46 -3.17 13.86
CA LYS A 233 15.93 -2.98 15.22
C LYS A 233 16.81 -2.08 16.10
N ALA A 234 18.12 -2.16 15.94
CA ALA A 234 19.08 -1.43 16.76
C ALA A 234 19.36 -0.01 16.25
N LEU A 235 19.35 0.20 14.94
CA LEU A 235 19.74 1.46 14.31
C LEU A 235 18.57 2.22 13.68
N GLU A 236 17.42 1.58 13.53
CA GLU A 236 16.28 2.08 12.76
C GLU A 236 16.67 2.39 11.30
N ALA A 237 15.82 3.13 10.59
CA ALA A 237 16.09 3.62 9.23
C ALA A 237 15.84 5.12 9.19
N ARG A 238 16.73 5.86 8.53
CA ARG A 238 16.57 7.29 8.26
C ARG A 238 16.29 7.47 6.78
N TYR A 239 15.21 8.18 6.47
CA TYR A 239 14.89 8.64 5.12
C TYR A 239 15.27 10.12 5.02
N GLU A 240 15.97 10.45 3.95
CA GLU A 240 16.28 11.83 3.59
C GLU A 240 15.69 12.08 2.21
N VAL A 241 14.81 13.05 2.10
CA VAL A 241 14.15 13.41 0.85
C VAL A 241 14.43 14.88 0.58
N TYR A 242 14.81 15.19 -0.66
CA TYR A 242 15.01 16.55 -1.10
C TYR A 242 13.79 17.00 -1.89
N TYR A 243 13.13 18.05 -1.41
CA TYR A 243 12.07 18.73 -2.15
C TYR A 243 12.57 20.09 -2.65
N PRO A 244 12.66 20.29 -3.97
CA PRO A 244 12.94 21.61 -4.51
C PRO A 244 11.73 22.53 -4.30
N THR A 245 11.99 23.84 -4.37
CA THR A 245 10.92 24.82 -4.57
C THR A 245 10.31 24.64 -5.95
N LYS A 246 9.08 25.10 -6.14
CA LYS A 246 8.36 25.10 -7.43
C LYS A 246 9.18 25.75 -8.55
N ALA A 247 9.94 26.80 -8.22
CA ALA A 247 10.81 27.50 -9.16
C ALA A 247 12.01 26.65 -9.64
N LYS A 248 12.39 25.60 -8.90
CA LYS A 248 13.56 24.73 -9.19
C LYS A 248 13.16 23.29 -9.49
N ALA A 249 11.88 22.95 -9.36
CA ALA A 249 11.40 21.59 -9.54
C ALA A 249 11.31 21.23 -11.03
N SER A 250 11.90 20.10 -11.41
CA SER A 250 11.69 19.47 -12.73
C SER A 250 10.55 18.46 -12.74
N TYR A 251 10.06 18.08 -11.56
CA TYR A 251 9.07 17.03 -11.38
C TYR A 251 8.10 17.35 -10.23
N ASN A 252 8.55 17.24 -8.98
CA ASN A 252 7.74 17.53 -7.80
C ASN A 252 8.37 18.63 -6.94
N CYS A 253 7.52 19.45 -6.31
CA CYS A 253 7.93 20.51 -5.37
C CYS A 253 7.20 20.38 -4.03
N TRP A 254 7.76 20.96 -2.96
CA TRP A 254 7.09 20.95 -1.65
C TRP A 254 5.86 21.85 -1.63
N GLU A 255 5.80 22.92 -2.43
CA GLU A 255 4.69 23.86 -2.47
C GLU A 255 3.36 23.19 -2.88
N GLU A 256 3.44 22.20 -3.76
CA GLU A 256 2.28 21.47 -4.27
C GLU A 256 2.02 20.18 -3.50
N ASN A 257 3.08 19.50 -3.03
CA ASN A 257 2.94 18.19 -2.38
C ASN A 257 2.70 18.27 -0.87
N ILE A 258 3.14 19.34 -0.22
CA ILE A 258 3.09 19.48 1.24
C ILE A 258 2.18 20.64 1.63
N ALA A 259 2.57 21.88 1.32
CA ALA A 259 1.80 23.07 1.65
C ALA A 259 2.23 24.28 0.80
N PRO A 260 1.33 25.24 0.49
CA PRO A 260 1.62 26.34 -0.41
C PRO A 260 2.64 27.37 0.13
N THR A 261 2.89 27.38 1.45
CA THR A 261 3.86 28.29 2.08
C THR A 261 4.89 27.52 2.90
N LYS A 262 6.09 28.08 3.03
CA LYS A 262 7.21 27.44 3.75
C LYS A 262 6.84 27.25 5.22
N GLU A 263 6.20 28.25 5.81
CA GLU A 263 5.76 28.24 7.21
C GLU A 263 4.75 27.11 7.48
N GLU A 264 3.77 26.92 6.59
CA GLU A 264 2.82 25.82 6.71
C GLU A 264 3.48 24.46 6.50
N ALA A 265 4.40 24.35 5.54
CA ALA A 265 5.13 23.12 5.28
C ALA A 265 6.01 22.72 6.49
N GLU A 266 6.76 23.66 7.05
CA GLU A 266 7.59 23.44 8.23
C GLU A 266 6.75 23.09 9.47
N ALA A 267 5.64 23.78 9.70
CA ALA A 267 4.73 23.48 10.80
C ALA A 267 4.14 22.07 10.67
N TYR A 268 3.70 21.70 9.47
CA TYR A 268 3.15 20.37 9.17
C TYR A 268 4.20 19.27 9.39
N LEU A 269 5.40 19.42 8.81
CA LEU A 269 6.48 18.44 8.91
C LEU A 269 7.00 18.30 10.35
N THR A 270 7.09 19.42 11.09
CA THR A 270 7.48 19.40 12.52
C THR A 270 6.46 18.67 13.38
N ARG A 271 5.16 18.87 13.12
CA ARG A 271 4.07 18.15 13.80
C ARG A 271 4.17 16.63 13.59
N LEU A 272 4.66 16.22 12.42
CA LEU A 272 4.92 14.81 12.07
C LEU A 272 6.27 14.30 12.55
N HIS A 273 7.03 15.10 13.31
CA HIS A 273 8.35 14.78 13.85
C HIS A 273 9.46 14.65 12.80
N HIS A 274 9.30 15.27 11.62
CA HIS A 274 10.39 15.42 10.66
C HIS A 274 11.32 16.56 11.07
N THR A 275 12.61 16.41 10.73
CA THR A 275 13.58 17.51 10.79
C THR A 275 13.66 18.17 9.42
N VAL A 276 13.28 19.43 9.34
CA VAL A 276 13.43 20.23 8.11
C VAL A 276 14.78 20.93 8.15
N THR A 277 15.52 20.87 7.06
CA THR A 277 16.81 21.57 6.92
C THR A 277 16.85 22.25 5.56
N GLU A 278 17.08 23.55 5.56
CA GLU A 278 17.30 24.30 4.34
C GLU A 278 18.71 24.03 3.82
N ARG A 279 18.80 23.52 2.60
CA ARG A 279 20.07 23.46 1.87
C ARG A 279 20.20 24.73 1.03
N VAL A 280 21.03 25.65 1.50
CA VAL A 280 21.56 26.71 0.64
C VAL A 280 22.58 26.02 -0.26
N GLY A 281 22.30 25.95 -1.57
CA GLY A 281 23.20 25.31 -2.52
C GLY A 281 24.55 26.01 -2.49
N GLU A 282 25.63 25.25 -2.29
CA GLU A 282 26.90 25.63 -2.90
C GLU A 282 26.68 25.48 -4.42
N GLU A 283 27.02 26.53 -5.17
CA GLU A 283 26.98 26.51 -6.64
C GLU A 283 27.82 25.32 -7.13
N GLU A 284 27.18 24.39 -7.86
CA GLU A 284 27.90 23.41 -8.71
C GLU A 284 28.39 24.07 -10.00
#